data_AF-A0A259S8M8-F1
#
_entry.id   AF-A0A259S8M8-F1
#
_cell.length_a   1.000
_cell.length_b   1.000
_cell.length_c   1.000
_cell.angle_alpha   90.00
_cell.angle_beta   90.00
_cell.angle_gamma   90.00
#
_symmetry.space_group_name_H-M   'P 1'
#
loop_
_entity.id
_entity.type
_entity.pdbx_description
1 polymer ?
#
loop_
_entity_poly.entity_id
_entity_poly.type
_entity_poly.pdbx_seq_one_letter_code
_entity_poly.pdbx_strand_id
1 'polypeptide(L)'
;DPGAFVSVSGGGVLKSSKHQAAAQKFLAFVTGAEGQKILQTGTSFEYPVGSGVAANPKLVPLKDLQAPTIDPATLNSKQVTDLMTQAGLL
;
A
#
# COMPACT_ATOMS: atom_id res chain seq x y z
N ASP A 1 -6.03 -16.42 8.19
CA ASP A 1 -5.06 -17.24 7.44
C ASP A 1 -3.94 -16.32 6.94
N PRO A 2 -2.64 -16.68 7.06
CA PRO A 2 -1.54 -15.82 6.61
C PRO A 2 -1.55 -15.53 5.09
N GLY A 3 -2.18 -16.38 4.28
CA GLY A 3 -2.34 -16.18 2.84
C GLY A 3 -3.32 -15.07 2.46
N ALA A 4 -4.10 -14.55 3.42
CA ALA A 4 -5.02 -13.42 3.22
C ALA A 4 -4.37 -12.05 3.52
N PHE A 5 -3.04 -11.98 3.64
CA PHE A 5 -2.32 -10.73 3.91
C PHE A 5 -2.60 -9.66 2.83
N VAL A 6 -2.99 -8.47 3.28
CA VAL A 6 -3.12 -7.28 2.45
C VAL A 6 -1.86 -6.43 2.62
N SER A 7 -0.99 -6.44 1.60
CA SER A 7 0.20 -5.59 1.57
C SER A 7 -0.21 -4.12 1.39
N VAL A 8 0.50 -3.22 2.07
CA VAL A 8 0.20 -1.78 2.08
C VAL A 8 1.28 -1.03 1.29
N SER A 9 0.87 -0.41 0.18
CA SER A 9 1.69 0.55 -0.56
C SER A 9 1.97 1.80 0.29
N GLY A 10 3.23 2.23 0.38
CA GLY A 10 3.66 3.36 1.20
C GLY A 10 4.24 4.52 0.38
N GLY A 11 4.17 5.74 0.92
CA GLY A 11 4.77 6.94 0.33
C GLY A 11 5.37 7.85 1.40
N GLY A 12 6.51 8.46 1.10
CA GLY A 12 7.22 9.34 2.03
C GLY A 12 8.00 10.44 1.30
N VAL A 13 8.09 11.61 1.92
CA VAL A 13 8.89 12.73 1.40
C VAL A 13 10.28 12.70 2.03
N LEU A 14 11.31 12.64 1.20
CA LEU A 14 12.69 12.68 1.68
C LEU A 14 13.03 14.04 2.30
N LYS A 15 13.69 14.01 3.47
CA LYS A 15 14.20 15.23 4.14
C LYS A 15 15.15 16.05 3.25
N SER A 16 15.85 15.39 2.33
CA SER A 16 16.80 16.02 1.39
C SER A 16 16.15 16.64 0.16
N SER A 17 14.82 16.54 -0.01
CA SER A 17 14.14 17.09 -1.19
C SER A 17 14.36 18.59 -1.31
N LYS A 18 14.78 19.06 -2.51
CA LYS A 18 14.86 20.48 -2.85
C LYS A 18 13.48 21.10 -3.16
N HIS A 19 12.43 20.28 -3.22
CA HIS A 19 11.08 20.68 -3.59
C HIS A 19 10.07 20.24 -2.52
N GLN A 20 10.38 20.49 -1.24
CA GLN A 20 9.59 19.99 -0.10
C GLN A 20 8.10 20.30 -0.22
N ALA A 21 7.74 21.56 -0.51
CA ALA A 21 6.34 21.96 -0.61
C ALA A 21 5.59 21.23 -1.75
N ALA A 22 6.23 21.04 -2.89
CA ALA A 22 5.62 20.31 -4.01
C ALA A 22 5.49 18.81 -3.71
N ALA A 23 6.51 18.21 -3.09
CA ALA A 23 6.49 16.80 -2.71
C ALA A 23 5.40 16.49 -1.66
N GLN A 24 5.21 17.37 -0.68
CA GLN A 24 4.12 17.23 0.29
C GLN A 24 2.75 17.38 -0.37
N LYS A 25 2.57 18.35 -1.27
CA LYS A 25 1.33 18.48 -2.06
C LYS A 25 1.06 17.25 -2.92
N PHE A 26 2.10 16.66 -3.51
CA PHE A 26 1.98 15.43 -4.28
C PHE A 26 1.50 14.27 -3.42
N LEU A 27 2.13 14.05 -2.26
CA LEU A 27 1.71 12.98 -1.35
C LEU A 27 0.27 13.18 -0.88
N ALA A 28 -0.10 14.41 -0.51
CA ALA A 28 -1.46 14.76 -0.13
C ALA A 28 -2.49 14.54 -1.27
N PHE A 29 -2.10 14.80 -2.52
CA PHE A 29 -2.95 14.52 -3.68
C PHE A 29 -3.15 13.02 -3.88
N VAL A 30 -2.06 12.23 -3.89
CA VAL A 30 -2.11 10.79 -4.14
C VAL A 30 -2.96 10.08 -3.09
N THR A 31 -2.86 10.48 -1.81
CA THR A 31 -3.65 9.89 -0.72
C THR A 31 -5.02 10.55 -0.54
N GLY A 32 -5.28 11.67 -1.21
CA GLY A 32 -6.55 12.40 -1.15
C GLY A 32 -7.63 11.79 -2.04
N ALA A 33 -8.87 12.26 -1.88
CA ALA A 33 -10.02 11.73 -2.62
C ALA A 33 -9.82 11.73 -4.15
N GLU A 34 -9.25 12.80 -4.72
CA GLU A 34 -9.02 12.88 -6.16
C GLU A 34 -7.97 11.88 -6.66
N GLY A 35 -6.83 11.73 -5.96
CA GLY A 35 -5.84 10.72 -6.31
C GLY A 35 -6.39 9.30 -6.15
N GLN A 36 -7.18 9.06 -5.12
CA GLN A 36 -7.73 7.74 -4.82
C GLN A 36 -8.91 7.34 -5.72
N LYS A 37 -9.64 8.29 -6.31
CA LYS A 37 -10.61 8.01 -7.39
C LYS A 37 -9.96 7.36 -8.61
N ILE A 38 -8.67 7.66 -8.87
CA ILE A 38 -7.91 7.01 -9.95
C ILE A 38 -7.81 5.51 -9.72
N LEU A 39 -7.67 5.06 -8.46
CA LEU A 39 -7.65 3.63 -8.13
C LEU A 39 -9.03 2.99 -8.29
N GLN A 40 -10.10 3.72 -7.95
CA GLN A 40 -11.47 3.25 -8.12
C GLN A 40 -11.81 2.99 -9.60
N THR A 41 -11.48 3.92 -10.49
CA THR A 41 -11.90 3.87 -11.90
C THR A 41 -10.82 3.35 -12.85
N GLY A 42 -9.57 3.25 -12.38
CA GLY A 42 -8.43 2.83 -13.18
C GLY A 42 -8.34 1.32 -13.37
N THR A 43 -7.25 0.92 -14.01
CA THR A 43 -6.96 -0.48 -14.36
C THR A 43 -5.81 -1.07 -13.55
N SER A 44 -5.36 -0.41 -12.48
CA SER A 44 -4.37 -0.95 -11.54
C SER A 44 -4.97 -2.00 -10.59
N PHE A 45 -6.29 -1.91 -10.34
CA PHE A 45 -7.02 -2.83 -9.45
C PHE A 45 -6.44 -2.91 -8.03
N GLU A 46 -5.82 -1.82 -7.55
CA GLU A 46 -5.46 -1.64 -6.15
C GLU A 46 -6.63 -1.04 -5.35
N TYR A 47 -6.61 -1.28 -4.03
CA TYR A 47 -7.61 -0.75 -3.12
C TYR A 47 -7.30 0.69 -2.70
N PRO A 48 -8.27 1.61 -2.74
CA PRO A 48 -8.13 2.92 -2.12
C PRO A 48 -7.93 2.82 -0.61
N VAL A 49 -7.17 3.76 -0.04
CA VAL A 49 -6.86 3.84 1.40
C VAL A 49 -7.11 5.25 1.95
N GLY A 50 -7.66 5.34 3.17
CA GLY A 50 -7.73 6.57 3.97
C GLY A 50 -8.59 7.73 3.44
N SER A 51 -9.19 7.61 2.25
CA SER A 51 -9.89 8.71 1.56
C SER A 51 -11.42 8.63 1.59
N GLY A 52 -11.99 7.51 2.03
CA GLY A 52 -13.43 7.24 1.95
C GLY A 52 -13.93 6.90 0.53
N VAL A 53 -13.03 6.90 -0.48
CA VAL A 53 -13.35 6.46 -1.84
C VAL A 53 -13.55 4.93 -1.85
N ALA A 54 -14.63 4.47 -2.49
CA ALA A 54 -14.89 3.05 -2.63
C ALA A 54 -13.90 2.39 -3.60
N ALA A 55 -13.58 1.12 -3.37
CA ALA A 55 -12.77 0.34 -4.29
C ALA A 55 -13.44 0.16 -5.66
N ASN A 56 -12.64 -0.24 -6.65
CA ASN A 56 -13.16 -0.65 -7.95
C ASN A 56 -14.20 -1.78 -7.75
N PRO A 57 -15.39 -1.73 -8.39
CA PRO A 57 -16.45 -2.72 -8.18
C PRO A 57 -16.10 -4.14 -8.61
N LYS A 58 -14.98 -4.34 -9.35
CA LYS A 58 -14.47 -5.67 -9.69
C LYS A 58 -13.65 -6.32 -8.57
N LEU A 59 -13.37 -5.59 -7.50
CA LEU A 59 -12.62 -6.08 -6.34
C LEU A 59 -13.56 -6.57 -5.25
N VAL A 60 -13.14 -7.62 -4.54
CA VAL A 60 -13.80 -8.02 -3.29
C VAL A 60 -13.61 -6.91 -2.26
N PRO A 61 -14.64 -6.44 -1.54
CA PRO A 61 -14.46 -5.38 -0.57
C PRO A 61 -13.41 -5.74 0.50
N LEU A 62 -12.55 -4.77 0.87
CA LEU A 62 -11.45 -4.99 1.85
C LEU A 62 -11.91 -5.68 3.14
N LYS A 63 -13.07 -5.29 3.66
CA LYS A 63 -13.65 -5.84 4.90
C LYS A 63 -14.01 -7.33 4.80
N ASP A 64 -14.21 -7.84 3.59
CA ASP A 64 -14.61 -9.21 3.31
C ASP A 64 -13.40 -10.12 3.01
N LEU A 65 -12.19 -9.56 2.90
CA LEU A 65 -10.95 -10.30 2.62
C LEU A 65 -10.42 -11.12 3.82
N GLN A 66 -10.94 -10.87 5.03
CA GLN A 66 -10.52 -11.56 6.26
C GLN A 66 -8.99 -11.48 6.51
N ALA A 67 -8.38 -10.35 6.15
CA ALA A 67 -6.96 -10.13 6.30
C ALA A 67 -6.54 -10.13 7.78
N PRO A 68 -5.41 -10.77 8.14
CA PRO A 68 -4.87 -10.67 9.49
C PRO A 68 -4.44 -9.23 9.79
N THR A 69 -4.59 -8.80 11.04
CA THR A 69 -4.03 -7.52 11.50
C THR A 69 -2.53 -7.66 11.68
N ILE A 70 -1.76 -6.92 10.88
CA ILE A 70 -0.30 -6.88 10.92
C ILE A 70 0.12 -5.41 10.96
N ASP A 71 1.07 -5.06 11.83
CA ASP A 71 1.72 -3.76 11.80
C ASP A 71 2.77 -3.73 10.68
N PRO A 72 2.59 -2.92 9.61
CA PRO A 72 3.55 -2.86 8.51
C PRO A 72 4.95 -2.44 8.94
N ALA A 73 5.09 -1.70 10.05
CA ALA A 73 6.38 -1.27 10.57
C ALA A 73 7.21 -2.44 11.15
N THR A 74 6.59 -3.58 11.41
CA THR A 74 7.27 -4.78 11.92
C THR A 74 7.76 -5.73 10.83
N LEU A 75 7.42 -5.47 9.55
CA LEU A 75 7.87 -6.28 8.42
C LEU A 75 9.39 -6.17 8.23
N ASN A 76 10.06 -7.31 8.08
CA ASN A 76 11.51 -7.39 8.05
C ASN A 76 12.01 -8.07 6.77
N SER A 77 12.34 -7.26 5.76
CA SER A 77 12.84 -7.76 4.49
C SER A 77 14.17 -8.53 4.62
N LYS A 78 15.07 -8.12 5.52
CA LYS A 78 16.34 -8.81 5.72
C LYS A 78 16.10 -10.25 6.20
N GLN A 79 15.27 -10.41 7.23
CA GLN A 79 14.98 -11.74 7.77
C GLN A 79 14.28 -12.63 6.73
N VAL A 80 13.37 -12.07 5.92
CA VAL A 80 12.73 -12.79 4.82
C VAL A 80 13.77 -13.28 3.81
N THR A 81 14.68 -12.40 3.37
CA THR A 81 15.75 -12.79 2.43
C THR A 81 16.66 -13.87 3.01
N ASP A 82 17.09 -13.73 4.27
CA ASP A 82 17.93 -14.72 4.95
C ASP A 82 17.25 -16.12 4.96
N LEU A 83 15.95 -16.17 5.28
CA LEU A 83 15.16 -17.41 5.31
C LEU A 83 14.94 -18.00 3.91
N MET A 84 14.68 -17.17 2.90
CA MET A 84 14.51 -17.63 1.51
C MET A 84 15.81 -18.20 0.94
N THR A 85 16.95 -17.59 1.21
CA THR A 85 18.27 -18.12 0.84
C THR A 85 18.58 -19.41 1.58
N GLN A 86 18.31 -19.49 2.89
CA GLN A 86 18.48 -20.74 3.65
C GLN A 86 17.63 -21.89 3.09
N ALA A 87 16.43 -21.58 2.61
CA ALA A 87 15.53 -22.54 1.96
C ALA A 87 15.89 -22.84 0.49
N GLY A 88 16.91 -22.19 -0.09
CA GLY A 88 17.33 -22.38 -1.48
C GLY A 88 16.36 -21.80 -2.52
N LEU A 89 15.55 -20.82 -2.14
CA LEU A 89 14.60 -20.11 -3.02
C LEU A 89 15.18 -18.83 -3.63
N LEU A 90 16.32 -18.36 -3.10
CA LEU A 90 17.12 -17.22 -3.57
C LEU A 90 18.62 -17.54 -3.52
#